data_AF-A0A1U8KPK5-F1
#
_entry.id   AF-A0A1U8KPK5-F1
#
_cell.length_a   1.000
_cell.length_b   1.000
_cell.length_c   1.000
_cell.angle_alpha   90.00
_cell.angle_beta   90.00
_cell.angle_gamma   90.00
#
_symmetry.space_group_name_H-M   'P 1'
#
loop_
_entity.id
_entity.type
_entity.pdbx_description
1 polymer ?
#
loop_
_entity_poly.entity_id
_entity_poly.type
_entity_poly.pdbx_seq_one_letter_code
_entity_poly.pdbx_strand_id
1 'polypeptide(L)'
;QRFIFHLLAVSYAFVSFGALVQLYRIQQRVPEYGWTTQKVFHLMNFVVNGLRAVLFGFYKTAFLVKSKALEMVLLDLPNLLFFSTYMLLVLFWAEIYYQARSLPINKLRPAYYSINGFMYFAQACIWISVRLSHSPIAIEFARLFISVISLCAAFGFILYGGRLFFMLRRFPIESRGRQKKLFEVGFVTGICCACFLLRCFMVMASVFDKNADVDVLYHPLLNLIYYMLVEILPSALVLFILRKLPPKRVSDQYYPIR
;
A
#
# COMPACT_ATOMS: atom_id res chain seq x y z
N GLN A 1 11.35 -23.74 -7.35
CA GLN A 1 11.90 -22.39 -7.12
C GLN A 1 11.68 -21.45 -8.31
N ARG A 2 12.27 -21.71 -9.50
CA ARG A 2 12.11 -20.87 -10.72
C ARG A 2 10.66 -20.49 -11.05
N PHE A 3 9.78 -21.49 -11.08
CA PHE A 3 8.36 -21.30 -11.38
C PHE A 3 7.67 -20.33 -10.42
N ILE A 4 7.97 -20.42 -9.12
CA ILE A 4 7.32 -19.58 -8.09
C ILE A 4 7.67 -18.10 -8.27
N PHE A 5 8.95 -17.78 -8.53
CA PHE A 5 9.34 -16.38 -8.77
C PHE A 5 8.73 -15.81 -10.05
N HIS A 6 8.59 -16.62 -11.12
CA HIS A 6 7.90 -16.19 -12.33
C HIS A 6 6.39 -16.02 -12.08
N LEU A 7 5.78 -16.91 -11.30
CA LEU A 7 4.38 -16.79 -10.91
C LEU A 7 4.12 -15.50 -10.11
N LEU A 8 4.98 -15.19 -9.14
CA LEU A 8 4.94 -13.93 -8.40
C LEU A 8 5.10 -12.75 -9.35
N ALA A 9 6.11 -12.77 -10.22
CA ALA A 9 6.37 -11.71 -11.19
C ALA A 9 5.15 -11.42 -12.08
N VAL A 10 4.56 -12.46 -12.66
CA VAL A 10 3.34 -12.36 -13.48
C VAL A 10 2.16 -11.84 -12.67
N SER A 11 1.99 -12.29 -11.43
CA SER A 11 0.90 -11.85 -10.56
C SER A 11 1.00 -10.35 -10.22
N TYR A 12 2.20 -9.89 -9.87
CA TYR A 12 2.46 -8.46 -9.65
C TYR A 12 2.29 -7.65 -10.94
N ALA A 13 2.76 -8.15 -12.08
CA ALA A 13 2.59 -7.49 -13.37
C ALA A 13 1.11 -7.32 -13.72
N PHE A 14 0.28 -8.33 -13.43
CA PHE A 14 -1.16 -8.27 -13.64
C PHE A 14 -1.81 -7.18 -12.77
N VAL A 15 -1.48 -7.11 -11.47
CA VAL A 15 -1.98 -6.06 -10.57
C VAL A 15 -1.51 -4.67 -11.01
N SER A 16 -0.23 -4.54 -11.38
CA SER A 16 0.37 -3.29 -11.88
C SER A 16 -0.35 -2.80 -13.14
N PHE A 17 -0.54 -3.69 -14.13
CA PHE A 17 -1.27 -3.38 -15.36
C PHE A 17 -2.72 -2.98 -15.07
N GLY A 18 -3.41 -3.70 -14.18
CA GLY A 18 -4.76 -3.36 -13.74
C GLY A 18 -4.83 -1.95 -13.13
N ALA A 19 -3.86 -1.57 -12.30
CA ALA A 19 -3.77 -0.22 -11.72
C ALA A 19 -3.55 0.85 -12.79
N LEU A 20 -2.67 0.60 -13.78
CA LEU A 20 -2.42 1.51 -14.90
C LEU A 20 -3.67 1.71 -15.77
N VAL A 21 -4.37 0.64 -16.11
CA VAL A 21 -5.62 0.70 -16.87
C VAL A 21 -6.66 1.53 -16.10
N GLN A 22 -6.78 1.35 -14.79
CA GLN A 22 -7.69 2.18 -13.97
C GLN A 22 -7.27 3.65 -13.97
N LEU A 23 -5.99 3.95 -13.81
CA LEU A 23 -5.47 5.32 -13.88
C LEU A 23 -5.83 5.99 -15.22
N TYR A 24 -5.59 5.30 -16.34
CA TYR A 24 -5.93 5.78 -17.67
C TYR A 24 -7.43 6.04 -17.82
N ARG A 25 -8.27 5.11 -17.38
CA ARG A 25 -9.74 5.26 -17.42
C ARG A 25 -10.21 6.45 -16.60
N ILE A 26 -9.62 6.70 -15.42
CA ILE A 26 -9.96 7.87 -14.59
C ILE A 26 -9.50 9.16 -15.29
N GLN A 27 -8.29 9.20 -15.85
CA GLN A 27 -7.77 10.37 -16.56
C GLN A 27 -8.65 10.74 -17.77
N GLN A 28 -9.11 9.75 -18.54
CA GLN A 28 -10.03 9.99 -19.67
C GLN A 28 -11.44 10.38 -19.22
N ARG A 29 -11.89 9.89 -18.06
CA ARG A 29 -13.23 10.15 -17.55
C ARG A 29 -13.39 11.58 -17.03
N VAL A 30 -12.35 12.10 -16.39
CA VAL A 30 -12.31 13.40 -15.72
C VAL A 30 -10.96 14.08 -15.94
N PRO A 31 -10.64 14.49 -17.19
CA PRO A 31 -9.37 15.16 -17.51
C PRO A 31 -9.24 16.53 -16.84
N GLU A 32 -10.35 17.22 -16.60
CA GLU A 32 -10.42 18.55 -16.00
C GLU A 32 -10.03 18.58 -14.52
N TYR A 33 -10.28 17.48 -13.80
CA TYR A 33 -9.78 17.30 -12.45
C TYR A 33 -8.32 16.89 -12.58
N GLY A 34 -7.38 17.69 -12.08
CA GLY A 34 -5.94 17.40 -12.13
C GLY A 34 -5.53 16.12 -11.37
N TRP A 35 -4.39 16.14 -10.69
CA TRP A 35 -3.92 14.99 -9.92
C TRP A 35 -4.68 14.82 -8.61
N THR A 36 -5.72 13.97 -8.63
CA THR A 36 -6.51 13.60 -7.45
C THR A 36 -5.82 12.49 -6.64
N THR A 37 -6.14 12.37 -5.36
CA THR A 37 -5.64 11.30 -4.48
C THR A 37 -5.91 9.90 -5.06
N GLN A 38 -7.04 9.71 -5.74
CA GLN A 38 -7.36 8.46 -6.42
C GLN A 38 -6.40 8.16 -7.59
N LYS A 39 -6.09 9.16 -8.44
CA LYS A 39 -5.10 9.00 -9.53
C LYS A 39 -3.72 8.67 -8.97
N VAL A 40 -3.31 9.38 -7.91
CA VAL A 40 -2.02 9.13 -7.23
C VAL A 40 -1.99 7.72 -6.63
N PHE A 41 -3.07 7.26 -6.00
CA PHE A 41 -3.14 5.90 -5.44
C PHE A 41 -2.99 4.81 -6.50
N HIS A 42 -3.62 4.96 -7.66
CA HIS A 42 -3.45 4.02 -8.78
C HIS A 42 -2.05 4.09 -9.40
N LEU A 43 -1.48 5.30 -9.54
CA LEU A 43 -0.11 5.47 -10.01
C LEU A 43 0.89 4.79 -9.08
N MET A 44 0.77 5.01 -7.77
CA MET A 44 1.65 4.39 -6.78
C MET A 44 1.51 2.86 -6.78
N ASN A 45 0.28 2.34 -6.92
CA ASN A 45 0.06 0.91 -7.08
C ASN A 45 0.71 0.35 -8.36
N PHE A 46 0.61 1.06 -9.49
CA PHE A 46 1.30 0.69 -10.72
C PHE A 46 2.81 0.59 -10.49
N VAL A 47 3.42 1.60 -9.85
CA VAL A 47 4.85 1.66 -9.56
C VAL A 47 5.29 0.55 -8.61
N VAL A 48 4.64 0.38 -7.45
CA VAL A 48 5.08 -0.60 -6.44
C VAL A 48 4.93 -2.03 -6.94
N ASN A 49 3.80 -2.37 -7.57
CA ASN A 49 3.59 -3.70 -8.12
C ASN A 49 4.48 -3.93 -9.35
N GLY A 50 4.70 -2.90 -10.18
CA GLY A 50 5.61 -2.99 -11.33
C GLY A 50 7.05 -3.25 -10.89
N LEU A 51 7.52 -2.55 -9.86
CA LEU A 51 8.84 -2.76 -9.28
C LEU A 51 8.99 -4.18 -8.73
N ARG A 52 8.01 -4.69 -7.97
CA ARG A 52 8.00 -6.09 -7.50
C ARG A 52 8.03 -7.07 -8.67
N ALA A 53 7.24 -6.84 -9.72
CA ALA A 53 7.22 -7.69 -10.91
C ALA A 53 8.58 -7.77 -11.58
N VAL A 54 9.27 -6.64 -11.74
CA VAL A 54 10.63 -6.58 -12.29
C VAL A 54 11.61 -7.33 -11.38
N LEU A 55 11.60 -7.07 -10.07
CA LEU A 55 12.50 -7.73 -9.13
C LEU A 55 12.36 -9.26 -9.15
N PHE A 56 11.13 -9.78 -9.17
CA PHE A 56 10.88 -11.21 -9.25
C PHE A 56 11.14 -11.80 -10.65
N GLY A 57 10.90 -11.03 -11.72
CA GLY A 57 11.23 -11.45 -13.08
C GLY A 57 12.74 -11.59 -13.30
N PHE A 58 13.51 -10.66 -12.73
CA PHE A 58 14.98 -10.67 -12.76
C PHE A 58 15.60 -11.23 -11.48
N TYR A 59 14.90 -12.14 -10.78
CA TYR A 59 15.33 -12.60 -9.46
C TYR A 59 16.75 -13.20 -9.42
N LYS A 60 17.25 -13.79 -10.52
CA LYS A 60 18.65 -14.24 -10.56
C LYS A 60 19.61 -13.05 -10.45
N THR A 61 19.44 -12.04 -11.29
CA THR A 61 20.32 -10.87 -11.31
C THR A 61 20.14 -10.00 -10.06
N ALA A 62 18.90 -9.78 -9.63
CA ALA A 62 18.58 -8.95 -8.46
C ALA A 62 19.11 -9.55 -7.15
N PHE A 63 19.16 -10.88 -7.03
CA PHE A 63 19.58 -11.56 -5.79
C PHE A 63 20.99 -12.18 -5.88
N LEU A 64 21.66 -12.13 -7.03
CA LEU A 64 23.11 -12.42 -7.17
C LEU A 64 24.00 -11.22 -6.79
N VAL A 65 23.39 -10.14 -6.27
CA VAL A 65 24.12 -8.96 -5.82
C VAL A 65 24.97 -9.32 -4.61
N LYS A 66 26.29 -9.19 -4.73
CA LYS A 66 27.24 -9.56 -3.66
C LYS A 66 27.10 -8.74 -2.37
N SER A 67 26.48 -7.56 -2.43
CA SER A 67 26.31 -6.67 -1.28
C SER A 67 24.98 -6.92 -0.57
N LYS A 68 25.04 -7.35 0.70
CA LYS A 68 23.83 -7.57 1.51
C LYS A 68 22.97 -6.32 1.65
N ALA A 69 23.61 -5.14 1.78
CA ALA A 69 22.88 -3.88 1.86
C ALA A 69 22.10 -3.58 0.57
N LEU A 70 22.65 -3.87 -0.61
CA LEU A 70 21.94 -3.68 -1.87
C LEU A 70 20.78 -4.67 -2.04
N GLU A 71 20.98 -5.93 -1.63
CA GLU A 71 19.90 -6.92 -1.59
C GLU A 71 18.73 -6.44 -0.72
N MET A 72 19.03 -5.91 0.48
CA MET A 72 18.03 -5.33 1.38
C MET A 72 17.34 -4.11 0.75
N VAL A 73 18.09 -3.19 0.13
CA VAL A 73 17.49 -2.03 -0.58
C VAL A 73 16.48 -2.50 -1.64
N LEU A 74 16.84 -3.51 -2.46
CA LEU A 74 15.97 -4.02 -3.51
C LEU A 74 14.69 -4.64 -2.95
N LEU A 75 14.76 -5.28 -1.79
CA LEU A 75 13.62 -5.93 -1.14
C LEU A 75 12.74 -4.99 -0.30
N ASP A 76 13.38 -4.04 0.40
CA ASP A 76 12.75 -3.10 1.32
C ASP A 76 12.14 -1.90 0.60
N LEU A 77 12.72 -1.44 -0.51
CA LEU A 77 12.19 -0.27 -1.24
C LEU A 77 10.74 -0.47 -1.70
N PRO A 78 10.34 -1.63 -2.28
CA PRO A 78 8.93 -1.90 -2.54
C PRO A 78 8.07 -1.94 -1.28
N ASN A 79 8.60 -2.42 -0.14
CA ASN A 79 7.87 -2.40 1.14
C ASN A 79 7.58 -0.96 1.59
N LEU A 80 8.55 -0.05 1.47
CA LEU A 80 8.37 1.37 1.76
C LEU A 80 7.36 2.03 0.81
N LEU A 81 7.45 1.76 -0.49
CA LEU A 81 6.50 2.27 -1.48
C LEU A 81 5.08 1.75 -1.21
N PHE A 82 4.96 0.48 -0.82
CA PHE A 82 3.68 -0.11 -0.39
C PHE A 82 3.14 0.64 0.82
N PHE A 83 3.94 0.83 1.87
CA PHE A 83 3.55 1.63 3.03
C PHE A 83 3.04 3.02 2.61
N SER A 84 3.80 3.77 1.80
CA SER A 84 3.39 5.09 1.32
C SER A 84 2.05 5.05 0.58
N THR A 85 1.89 4.07 -0.32
CA THR A 85 0.68 3.88 -1.14
C THR A 85 -0.55 3.71 -0.26
N TYR A 86 -0.46 2.90 0.79
CA TYR A 86 -1.58 2.63 1.66
C TYR A 86 -1.78 3.69 2.75
N MET A 87 -0.73 4.38 3.19
CA MET A 87 -0.87 5.56 4.03
C MET A 87 -1.53 6.73 3.30
N LEU A 88 -1.44 6.80 1.96
CA LEU A 88 -2.20 7.75 1.16
C LEU A 88 -3.72 7.49 1.29
N LEU A 89 -4.12 6.22 1.42
CA LEU A 89 -5.52 5.87 1.65
C LEU A 89 -5.97 6.23 3.06
N VAL A 90 -5.12 6.05 4.07
CA VAL A 90 -5.37 6.54 5.43
C VAL A 90 -5.54 8.07 5.45
N LEU A 91 -4.64 8.79 4.76
CA LEU A 91 -4.77 10.25 4.56
C LEU A 91 -6.10 10.60 3.91
N PHE A 92 -6.47 9.92 2.83
CA PHE A 92 -7.73 10.16 2.13
C PHE A 92 -8.95 9.98 3.04
N TRP A 93 -8.98 8.94 3.87
CA TRP A 93 -10.05 8.74 4.82
C TRP A 93 -10.04 9.74 5.97
N ALA A 94 -8.85 10.15 6.43
CA ALA A 94 -8.71 11.23 7.39
C ALA A 94 -9.28 12.54 6.84
N GLU A 95 -8.98 12.89 5.58
CA GLU A 95 -9.51 14.08 4.91
C GLU A 95 -11.05 14.03 4.86
N ILE A 96 -11.65 12.91 4.44
CA ILE A 96 -13.11 12.75 4.40
C ILE A 96 -13.72 12.90 5.81
N TYR A 97 -13.12 12.24 6.81
CA TYR A 97 -13.62 12.29 8.18
C TYR A 97 -13.55 13.71 8.76
N TYR A 98 -12.43 14.42 8.57
CA TYR A 98 -12.26 15.78 9.07
C TYR A 98 -13.20 16.75 8.35
N GLN A 99 -13.34 16.65 7.03
CA GLN A 99 -14.27 17.46 6.25
C GLN A 99 -15.72 17.25 6.71
N ALA A 100 -16.15 16.01 6.91
CA ALA A 100 -17.49 15.68 7.38
C ALA A 100 -17.78 16.16 8.82
N ARG A 101 -16.74 16.52 9.58
CA ARG A 101 -16.82 17.06 10.94
C ARG A 101 -16.49 18.56 11.00
N SER A 102 -16.28 19.20 9.85
CA SER A 102 -15.87 20.61 9.76
C SER A 102 -14.58 20.92 10.54
N LEU A 103 -13.66 19.95 10.60
CA LEU A 103 -12.36 20.07 11.26
C LEU A 103 -11.28 20.54 10.26
N PRO A 104 -10.21 21.21 10.73
CA PRO A 104 -9.16 21.71 9.86
C PRO A 104 -8.33 20.57 9.23
N ILE A 105 -8.19 20.60 7.90
CA ILE A 105 -7.46 19.57 7.11
C ILE A 105 -6.03 19.95 6.74
N ASN A 106 -5.63 21.20 6.96
CA ASN A 106 -4.36 21.79 6.53
C ASN A 106 -3.11 21.00 7.01
N LYS A 107 -3.20 20.33 8.15
CA LYS A 107 -2.08 19.54 8.73
C LYS A 107 -2.00 18.10 8.22
N LEU A 108 -3.05 17.56 7.59
CA LEU A 108 -3.11 16.13 7.23
C LEU A 108 -2.09 15.77 6.14
N ARG A 109 -2.04 16.55 5.04
CA ARG A 109 -1.07 16.30 3.95
C ARG A 109 0.38 16.52 4.38
N PRO A 110 0.74 17.63 5.06
CA PRO A 110 2.08 17.77 5.62
C PRO A 110 2.46 16.61 6.54
N ALA A 111 1.56 16.14 7.41
CA ALA A 111 1.83 14.98 8.26
C ALA A 111 2.12 13.72 7.44
N TYR A 112 1.34 13.43 6.40
CA TYR A 112 1.62 12.31 5.49
C TYR A 112 3.00 12.41 4.84
N TYR A 113 3.38 13.58 4.33
CA TYR A 113 4.69 13.78 3.71
C TYR A 113 5.83 13.70 4.72
N SER A 114 5.67 14.29 5.91
CA SER A 114 6.68 14.24 6.97
C SER A 114 6.88 12.82 7.50
N ILE A 115 5.81 12.05 7.69
CA ILE A 115 5.90 10.65 8.10
C ILE A 115 6.65 9.85 7.04
N ASN A 116 6.27 9.95 5.76
CA ASN A 116 6.97 9.24 4.69
C ASN A 116 8.43 9.69 4.57
N GLY A 117 8.72 10.98 4.60
CA GLY A 117 10.09 11.49 4.57
C GLY A 117 10.95 10.92 5.69
N PHE A 118 10.43 10.89 6.92
CA PHE A 118 11.12 10.29 8.06
C PHE A 118 11.34 8.78 7.88
N MET A 119 10.34 8.03 7.40
CA MET A 119 10.47 6.58 7.16
C MET A 119 11.58 6.28 6.14
N TYR A 120 11.61 7.00 5.01
CA TYR A 120 12.59 6.78 3.95
C TYR A 120 13.99 7.20 4.40
N PHE A 121 14.10 8.32 5.12
CA PHE A 121 15.36 8.76 5.69
C PHE A 121 15.93 7.75 6.70
N ALA A 122 15.11 7.29 7.65
CA ALA A 122 15.50 6.29 8.62
C ALA A 122 15.93 4.98 7.96
N GLN A 123 15.19 4.50 6.95
CA GLN A 123 15.56 3.30 6.22
C GLN A 123 16.90 3.48 5.45
N ALA A 124 17.12 4.64 4.83
CA ALA A 124 18.39 4.93 4.17
C ALA A 124 19.57 4.89 5.14
N CYS A 125 19.40 5.47 6.33
CA CYS A 125 20.39 5.38 7.40
C CYS A 125 20.66 3.92 7.81
N ILE A 126 19.62 3.11 7.98
CA ILE A 126 19.75 1.69 8.31
C ILE A 126 20.52 0.92 7.23
N TRP A 127 20.21 1.12 5.96
CA TRP A 127 20.94 0.46 4.86
C TRP A 127 22.42 0.86 4.82
N ILE A 128 22.73 2.14 5.06
CA ILE A 128 24.11 2.62 5.19
C ILE A 128 24.79 1.96 6.40
N SER A 129 24.12 1.88 7.55
CA SER A 129 24.65 1.20 8.74
C SER A 129 24.95 -0.26 8.46
N VAL A 130 24.04 -1.00 7.81
CA VAL A 130 24.28 -2.41 7.40
C VAL A 130 25.49 -2.52 6.46
N ARG A 131 25.64 -1.56 5.53
CA ARG A 131 26.75 -1.56 4.58
C ARG A 131 28.11 -1.33 5.24
N LEU A 132 28.16 -0.50 6.28
CA LEU A 132 29.38 -0.09 6.97
C LEU A 132 29.74 -1.02 8.13
N SER A 133 28.77 -1.42 8.96
CA SER A 133 29.03 -2.20 10.16
C SER A 133 29.28 -3.67 9.88
N HIS A 134 28.74 -4.21 8.78
CA HIS A 134 28.68 -5.65 8.47
C HIS A 134 28.15 -6.52 9.63
N SER A 135 27.48 -5.91 10.62
CA SER A 135 27.06 -6.58 11.85
C SER A 135 25.66 -7.16 11.70
N PRO A 136 25.41 -8.37 12.24
CA PRO A 136 24.07 -8.98 12.20
C PRO A 136 23.03 -8.14 12.96
N ILE A 137 23.45 -7.39 13.99
CA ILE A 137 22.59 -6.51 14.78
C ILE A 137 21.93 -5.44 13.90
N ALA A 138 22.66 -4.88 12.92
CA ALA A 138 22.09 -3.88 12.01
C ALA A 138 20.98 -4.46 11.11
N ILE A 139 21.10 -5.74 10.74
CA ILE A 139 20.08 -6.46 9.95
C ILE A 139 18.84 -6.72 10.81
N GLU A 140 19.01 -7.19 12.05
CA GLU A 140 17.86 -7.39 12.96
C GLU A 140 17.14 -6.08 13.27
N PHE A 141 17.88 -4.98 13.45
CA PHE A 141 17.30 -3.65 13.62
C PHE A 141 16.47 -3.23 12.40
N ALA A 142 16.95 -3.53 11.18
CA ALA A 142 16.20 -3.23 9.95
C ALA A 142 14.86 -3.98 9.89
N ARG A 143 14.85 -5.28 10.24
CA ARG A 143 13.62 -6.08 10.29
C ARG A 143 12.66 -5.56 11.35
N LEU A 144 13.16 -5.26 12.55
CA LEU A 144 12.37 -4.69 13.62
C LEU A 144 11.71 -3.36 13.20
N PHE A 145 12.48 -2.51 12.52
CA PHE A 145 11.98 -1.23 12.00
C PHE A 145 10.81 -1.43 11.01
N ILE A 146 10.95 -2.32 10.03
CA ILE A 146 9.85 -2.66 9.09
C ILE A 146 8.62 -3.22 9.81
N SER A 147 8.82 -4.05 10.85
CA SER A 147 7.73 -4.58 11.68
C SER A 147 6.97 -3.48 12.41
N VAL A 148 7.70 -2.55 13.07
CA VAL A 148 7.11 -1.40 13.77
C VAL A 148 6.33 -0.51 12.80
N ILE A 149 6.89 -0.20 11.62
CA ILE A 149 6.19 0.59 10.59
C ILE A 149 4.89 -0.09 10.16
N SER A 150 4.92 -1.41 9.96
CA SER A 150 3.75 -2.19 9.58
C SER A 150 2.67 -2.13 10.67
N LEU A 151 3.07 -2.24 11.95
CA LEU A 151 2.14 -2.09 13.07
C LEU A 151 1.51 -0.69 13.12
N CYS A 152 2.32 0.37 12.93
CA CYS A 152 1.84 1.75 12.87
C CYS A 152 0.85 1.95 11.71
N ALA A 153 1.10 1.34 10.54
CA ALA A 153 0.18 1.39 9.40
C ALA A 153 -1.16 0.72 9.74
N ALA A 154 -1.14 -0.48 10.33
CA ALA A 154 -2.35 -1.18 10.78
C ALA A 154 -3.17 -0.32 11.75
N PHE A 155 -2.49 0.33 12.71
CA PHE A 155 -3.13 1.26 13.64
C PHE A 155 -3.75 2.47 12.92
N GLY A 156 -3.07 3.04 11.92
CA GLY A 156 -3.61 4.12 11.08
C GLY A 156 -4.90 3.73 10.36
N PHE A 157 -4.96 2.51 9.82
CA PHE A 157 -6.17 1.95 9.20
C PHE A 157 -7.31 1.78 10.22
N ILE A 158 -7.03 1.20 11.39
CA ILE A 158 -8.04 1.04 12.45
C ILE A 158 -8.57 2.41 12.89
N LEU A 159 -7.70 3.40 13.11
CA LEU A 159 -8.08 4.72 13.57
C LEU A 159 -8.95 5.46 12.56
N TYR A 160 -8.46 5.70 11.35
CA TYR A 160 -9.17 6.54 10.38
C TYR A 160 -10.22 5.77 9.59
N GLY A 161 -9.94 4.51 9.24
CA GLY A 161 -10.93 3.62 8.64
C GLY A 161 -12.08 3.31 9.60
N GLY A 162 -11.77 3.00 10.85
CA GLY A 162 -12.78 2.79 11.90
C GLY A 162 -13.61 4.04 12.20
N ARG A 163 -12.97 5.20 12.38
CA ARG A 163 -13.68 6.49 12.57
C ARG A 163 -14.63 6.78 11.41
N LEU A 164 -14.16 6.61 10.17
CA LEU A 164 -14.99 6.83 8.98
C LEU A 164 -16.14 5.81 8.90
N PHE A 165 -15.89 4.53 9.18
CA PHE A 165 -16.91 3.48 9.21
C PHE A 165 -18.02 3.79 10.21
N PHE A 166 -17.67 4.10 11.46
CA PHE A 166 -18.66 4.45 12.49
C PHE A 166 -19.43 5.73 12.15
N MET A 167 -18.76 6.74 11.57
CA MET A 167 -19.42 7.95 11.11
C MET A 167 -20.45 7.65 10.02
N LEU A 168 -20.10 6.83 9.03
CA LEU A 168 -21.01 6.43 7.95
C LEU A 168 -22.21 5.61 8.44
N ARG A 169 -22.04 4.82 9.51
CA ARG A 169 -23.07 3.98 10.11
C ARG A 169 -24.10 4.77 10.96
N ARG A 170 -23.72 5.91 11.53
CA ARG A 170 -24.59 6.69 12.45
C ARG A 170 -25.78 7.38 11.79
N PHE A 171 -25.71 7.64 10.50
CA PHE A 171 -26.83 8.24 9.78
C PHE A 171 -27.76 7.14 9.25
N PRO A 172 -29.09 7.34 9.23
CA PRO A 172 -30.02 6.36 8.71
C PRO A 172 -29.62 5.97 7.29
N ILE A 173 -29.39 4.67 7.07
CA ILE A 173 -28.90 4.16 5.78
C ILE A 173 -30.12 3.95 4.88
N GLU A 174 -30.69 5.06 4.41
CA GLU A 174 -31.90 5.04 3.58
C GLU A 174 -31.61 4.64 2.13
N SER A 175 -30.35 4.73 1.67
CA SER A 175 -29.97 4.43 0.28
C SER A 175 -28.99 3.26 0.14
N ARG A 176 -29.27 2.37 -0.83
CA ARG A 176 -28.38 1.25 -1.23
C ARG A 176 -26.96 1.73 -1.57
N GLY A 177 -26.82 2.92 -2.15
CA GLY A 177 -25.52 3.51 -2.50
C GLY A 177 -24.64 3.83 -1.29
N ARG A 178 -25.24 4.31 -0.20
CA ARG A 178 -24.54 4.59 1.07
C ARG A 178 -24.11 3.31 1.79
N GLN A 179 -24.99 2.32 1.81
CA GLN A 179 -24.71 0.97 2.32
C GLN A 179 -23.47 0.38 1.65
N LYS A 180 -23.40 0.46 0.32
CA LYS A 180 -22.24 0.01 -0.44
C LYS A 180 -20.95 0.75 -0.03
N LYS A 181 -21.00 2.07 0.14
CA LYS A 181 -19.83 2.86 0.58
C LYS A 181 -19.35 2.50 1.98
N LEU A 182 -20.27 2.21 2.90
CA LEU A 182 -19.93 1.71 4.24
C LEU A 182 -19.17 0.38 4.15
N PHE A 183 -19.66 -0.57 3.35
CA PHE A 183 -18.97 -1.85 3.13
C PHE A 183 -17.62 -1.66 2.43
N GLU A 184 -17.51 -0.78 1.43
CA GLU A 184 -16.23 -0.47 0.77
C GLU A 184 -15.18 -0.01 1.79
N VAL A 185 -15.52 0.94 2.68
CA VAL A 185 -14.60 1.41 3.73
C VAL A 185 -14.28 0.28 4.72
N GLY A 186 -15.29 -0.47 5.18
CA GLY A 186 -15.10 -1.56 6.13
C GLY A 186 -14.19 -2.67 5.59
N PHE A 187 -14.45 -3.16 4.38
CA PHE A 187 -13.64 -4.20 3.75
C PHE A 187 -12.21 -3.73 3.50
N VAL A 188 -12.02 -2.54 2.94
CA VAL A 188 -10.66 -2.03 2.69
C VAL A 188 -9.91 -1.82 4.00
N THR A 189 -10.57 -1.35 5.06
CA THR A 189 -9.96 -1.22 6.39
C THR A 189 -9.53 -2.57 6.93
N GLY A 190 -10.41 -3.57 6.88
CA GLY A 190 -10.12 -4.93 7.35
C GLY A 190 -8.98 -5.59 6.56
N ILE A 191 -9.01 -5.52 5.24
CA ILE A 191 -7.98 -6.08 4.36
C ILE A 191 -6.62 -5.45 4.66
N CYS A 192 -6.53 -4.11 4.67
CA CYS A 192 -5.27 -3.42 4.92
C CYS A 192 -4.74 -3.66 6.34
N CYS A 193 -5.63 -3.64 7.35
CA CYS A 193 -5.25 -3.93 8.73
C CYS A 193 -4.69 -5.35 8.86
N ALA A 194 -5.41 -6.37 8.36
CA ALA A 194 -4.96 -7.75 8.39
C ALA A 194 -3.63 -7.94 7.65
N CYS A 195 -3.50 -7.34 6.46
CA CYS A 195 -2.28 -7.32 5.66
C CYS A 195 -1.07 -6.78 6.45
N PHE A 196 -1.18 -5.59 7.04
CA PHE A 196 -0.07 -4.97 7.77
C PHE A 196 0.23 -5.67 9.10
N LEU A 197 -0.77 -6.22 9.79
CA LEU A 197 -0.56 -7.06 10.97
C LEU A 197 0.14 -8.37 10.63
N LEU A 198 -0.26 -9.03 9.53
CA LEU A 198 0.39 -10.24 9.07
C LEU A 198 1.84 -9.97 8.68
N ARG A 199 2.12 -8.85 7.99
CA ARG A 199 3.49 -8.39 7.73
C ARG A 199 4.28 -8.20 9.01
N CYS A 200 3.72 -7.43 9.96
CA CYS A 200 4.34 -7.17 11.25
C CYS A 200 4.73 -8.48 11.96
N PHE A 201 3.80 -9.42 12.04
CA PHE A 201 4.01 -10.71 12.69
C PHE A 201 5.06 -11.56 11.99
N MET A 202 4.97 -11.72 10.66
CA MET A 202 5.91 -12.56 9.91
C MET A 202 7.33 -11.99 9.92
N VAL A 203 7.48 -10.67 9.77
CA VAL A 203 8.79 -10.01 9.86
C VAL A 203 9.34 -10.10 11.29
N MET A 204 8.51 -9.94 12.32
CA MET A 204 8.95 -10.13 13.71
C MET A 204 9.37 -11.58 13.98
N ALA A 205 8.62 -12.56 13.47
CA ALA A 205 8.96 -13.97 13.62
C ALA A 205 10.32 -14.29 12.98
N SER A 206 10.66 -13.65 11.86
CA SER A 206 11.96 -13.83 11.19
C SER A 206 13.17 -13.35 12.00
N VAL A 207 12.97 -12.49 13.02
CA VAL A 207 14.02 -12.08 13.97
C VAL A 207 14.36 -13.24 14.92
N PHE A 208 13.37 -14.06 15.28
CA PHE A 208 13.53 -15.16 16.23
C PHE A 208 13.86 -16.49 15.55
N ASP A 209 13.33 -16.72 14.34
CA ASP A 209 13.57 -17.93 13.56
C ASP A 209 14.02 -17.59 12.13
N LYS A 210 15.26 -17.97 11.80
CA LYS A 210 15.83 -17.74 10.46
C LYS A 210 15.12 -18.55 9.37
N ASN A 211 14.41 -19.63 9.72
CA ASN A 211 13.59 -20.38 8.75
C ASN A 211 12.28 -19.66 8.39
N ALA A 212 11.88 -18.67 9.20
CA ALA A 212 10.74 -17.81 8.94
C ALA A 212 11.11 -16.55 8.13
N ASP A 213 12.35 -16.44 7.64
CA ASP A 213 12.81 -15.31 6.83
C ASP A 213 12.11 -15.32 5.45
N VAL A 214 11.28 -14.30 5.23
CA VAL A 214 10.45 -14.10 4.03
C VAL A 214 11.21 -13.47 2.87
N ASP A 215 12.44 -13.00 3.13
CA ASP A 215 13.30 -12.33 2.16
C ASP A 215 14.39 -13.26 1.60
N VAL A 216 14.33 -14.55 1.96
CA VAL A 216 15.35 -15.55 1.60
C VAL A 216 14.85 -16.51 0.51
N LEU A 217 15.68 -16.75 -0.51
CA LEU A 217 15.37 -17.59 -1.68
C LEU A 217 15.11 -19.08 -1.35
N TYR A 218 15.55 -19.56 -0.19
CA TYR A 218 15.53 -20.98 0.16
C TYR A 218 14.14 -21.51 0.54
N HIS A 219 13.18 -20.64 0.88
CA HIS A 219 11.81 -21.02 1.23
C HIS A 219 10.78 -20.53 0.19
N PRO A 220 10.80 -21.07 -1.04
CA PRO A 220 9.98 -20.53 -2.13
C PRO A 220 8.47 -20.62 -1.85
N LEU A 221 8.01 -21.66 -1.15
CA LEU A 221 6.59 -21.77 -0.78
C LEU A 221 6.18 -20.72 0.26
N LEU A 222 7.04 -20.47 1.26
CA LEU A 222 6.81 -19.43 2.26
C LEU A 222 6.75 -18.05 1.59
N ASN A 223 7.68 -17.76 0.68
CA ASN A 223 7.69 -16.51 -0.08
C ASN A 223 6.42 -16.38 -0.92
N LEU A 224 6.00 -17.45 -1.59
CA LEU A 224 4.75 -17.44 -2.36
C LEU A 224 3.57 -17.08 -1.46
N ILE A 225 3.42 -17.74 -0.32
CA ILE A 225 2.31 -17.49 0.63
C ILE A 225 2.39 -16.06 1.16
N TYR A 226 3.57 -15.60 1.58
CA TYR A 226 3.79 -14.25 2.10
C TYR A 226 3.41 -13.19 1.08
N TYR A 227 4.04 -13.18 -0.09
CA TYR A 227 3.83 -12.13 -1.10
C TYR A 227 2.41 -12.17 -1.67
N MET A 228 1.78 -13.36 -1.76
CA MET A 228 0.38 -13.46 -2.14
C MET A 228 -0.54 -12.84 -1.08
N LEU A 229 -0.42 -13.21 0.19
CA LEU A 229 -1.33 -12.78 1.26
C LEU A 229 -1.10 -11.34 1.73
N VAL A 230 0.15 -10.90 1.74
CA VAL A 230 0.58 -9.62 2.34
C VAL A 230 0.70 -8.51 1.29
N GLU A 231 0.82 -8.83 0.00
CA GLU A 231 1.00 -7.80 -1.03
C GLU A 231 0.02 -7.92 -2.19
N ILE A 232 0.07 -9.02 -2.94
CA ILE A 232 -0.66 -9.17 -4.21
C ILE A 232 -2.17 -9.17 -3.98
N LEU A 233 -2.66 -10.05 -3.10
CA LEU A 233 -4.10 -10.21 -2.85
C LEU A 233 -4.70 -8.95 -2.20
N PRO A 234 -4.11 -8.33 -1.17
CA PRO A 234 -4.57 -7.04 -0.66
C PRO A 234 -4.59 -5.94 -1.72
N SER A 235 -3.56 -5.83 -2.58
CA SER A 235 -3.51 -4.85 -3.67
C SER A 235 -4.63 -5.07 -4.68
N ALA A 236 -4.80 -6.30 -5.15
CA ALA A 236 -5.83 -6.66 -6.12
C ALA A 236 -7.24 -6.37 -5.56
N LEU A 237 -7.51 -6.79 -4.32
CA LEU A 237 -8.82 -6.57 -3.69
C LEU A 237 -9.10 -5.09 -3.46
N VAL A 238 -8.15 -4.32 -2.95
CA VAL A 238 -8.37 -2.89 -2.69
C VAL A 238 -8.57 -2.13 -3.99
N LEU A 239 -7.77 -2.39 -5.03
CA LEU A 239 -7.97 -1.81 -6.36
C LEU A 239 -9.33 -2.20 -6.95
N PHE A 240 -9.76 -3.45 -6.77
CA PHE A 240 -11.06 -3.93 -7.22
C PHE A 240 -12.22 -3.25 -6.49
N ILE A 241 -12.14 -3.10 -5.17
CA ILE A 241 -13.17 -2.42 -4.37
C ILE A 241 -13.25 -0.94 -4.77
N LEU A 242 -12.10 -0.29 -5.00
CA LEU A 242 -12.01 1.13 -5.34
C LEU A 242 -12.06 1.43 -6.85
N ARG A 243 -12.39 0.44 -7.71
CA ARG A 243 -12.42 0.59 -9.18
C ARG A 243 -13.50 1.52 -9.73
N LYS A 244 -14.38 2.04 -8.88
CA LYS A 244 -15.51 2.85 -9.31
C LYS A 244 -15.00 4.18 -9.86
N LEU A 245 -15.35 4.48 -11.11
CA LEU A 245 -14.99 5.72 -11.76
C LEU A 245 -15.79 6.90 -11.16
N PRO A 246 -15.19 8.10 -11.12
CA PRO A 246 -15.91 9.31 -10.74
C PRO A 246 -17.10 9.57 -11.68
N PRO A 247 -18.21 10.14 -11.16
CA PRO A 247 -19.34 10.52 -12.00
C PRO A 247 -18.91 11.55 -13.04
N LYS A 248 -19.44 11.45 -14.27
CA LYS A 248 -19.29 12.54 -15.25
C LYS A 248 -20.11 13.71 -14.74
N ARG A 249 -19.62 14.95 -14.86
CA ARG A 249 -20.51 16.10 -14.77
C ARG A 249 -21.58 15.94 -15.86
N VAL A 250 -22.85 15.99 -15.46
CA VAL A 250 -23.92 16.33 -16.40
C VAL A 250 -23.63 17.80 -16.71
N SER A 251 -23.10 18.07 -17.90
CA SER A 251 -22.98 19.44 -18.41
C SER A 251 -24.32 20.13 -18.21
N ASP A 252 -24.30 21.31 -17.61
CA ASP A 252 -25.44 22.14 -17.28
C ASP A 252 -26.59 21.99 -18.28
N GLN A 253 -27.62 21.20 -17.93
CA GLN A 253 -28.94 21.42 -18.50
C GLN A 253 -29.42 22.74 -17.89
N TYR A 254 -28.98 23.85 -18.47
CA TYR A 254 -29.63 25.13 -18.35
C TYR A 254 -31.03 24.93 -18.91
N TYR A 255 -31.99 24.59 -18.05
CA TYR A 255 -33.39 24.75 -18.40
C TYR A 255 -33.60 26.25 -18.54
N PRO A 256 -33.92 26.78 -19.73
CA PRO A 256 -34.29 28.18 -19.82
C PRO A 256 -35.56 28.34 -18.98
N ILE A 257 -35.49 29.22 -17.98
CA ILE A 257 -36.65 29.66 -17.22
C ILE A 257 -37.60 30.29 -18.25
N ARG A 258 -38.81 29.72 -18.36
CA ARG A 258 -39.87 30.22 -19.23
C ARG A 258 -40.84 31.06 -18.42
#